data_AF-A0A1F9KRN4-F1
#
_entry.id   AF-A0A1F9KRN4-F1
#
_cell.length_a   1.000
_cell.length_b   1.000
_cell.length_c   1.000
_cell.angle_alpha   90.00
_cell.angle_beta   90.00
_cell.angle_gamma   90.00
#
_symmetry.space_group_name_H-M   'P 1'
#
loop_
_entity.id
_entity.type
_entity.pdbx_description
1 polymer ?
#
loop_
_entity_poly.entity_id
_entity_poly.type
_entity_poly.pdbx_seq_one_letter_code
_entity_poly.pdbx_strand_id
1 'polypeptide(L)'
;MKKGTRRDNEMRDHYDFTGGARGKYARRYAEGTNVVMLDPDVARVFPNRESVNETLRAVAQIVQIQERRRGKANQATAPDRRPVAGRKEREQSRSGGVR
;
A
#
# COMPACT_ATOMS: atom_id res chain seq x y z
N MET A 1 2.50 53.12 34.32
CA MET A 1 2.41 52.22 33.14
C MET A 1 3.82 51.87 32.69
N LYS A 2 4.31 50.64 32.90
CA LYS A 2 5.64 50.20 32.46
C LYS A 2 5.54 49.61 31.04
N LYS A 3 6.28 50.20 30.11
CA LYS A 3 6.31 49.88 28.67
C LYS A 3 6.96 48.50 28.48
N GLY A 4 6.24 47.56 27.88
CA GLY A 4 6.73 46.20 27.61
C GLY A 4 7.98 46.23 26.73
N THR A 5 9.09 45.72 27.25
CA THR A 5 10.34 45.58 26.52
C THR A 5 10.19 44.51 25.45
N ARG A 6 10.17 44.93 24.17
CA ARG A 6 10.42 44.05 23.01
C ARG A 6 11.91 43.71 22.98
N ARG A 7 12.34 42.68 23.71
CA ARG A 7 13.69 42.11 23.59
C ARG A 7 13.60 40.61 23.90
N ASP A 8 13.55 39.81 22.83
CA ASP A 8 13.96 38.39 22.76
C ASP A 8 13.63 37.84 21.36
N ASN A 9 14.00 38.59 20.32
CA ASN A 9 13.80 38.19 18.92
C ASN A 9 15.14 37.99 18.20
N GLU A 10 16.20 37.69 18.96
CA GLU A 10 17.53 37.41 18.43
C GLU A 10 17.65 35.92 18.12
N MET A 11 17.99 35.62 16.87
CA MET A 11 18.30 34.26 16.46
C MET A 11 19.61 33.83 17.13
N ARG A 12 19.65 32.57 17.59
CA ARG A 12 20.84 32.03 18.25
C ARG A 12 22.00 31.94 17.27
N ASP A 13 23.21 32.27 17.74
CA ASP A 13 24.44 32.29 16.94
C ASP A 13 24.77 30.98 16.24
N HIS A 14 24.30 29.84 16.78
CA HIS A 14 24.52 28.53 16.19
C HIS A 14 23.63 28.24 14.97
N TYR A 15 22.70 29.14 14.62
CA TYR A 15 21.85 28.96 13.45
C TYR A 15 22.40 29.68 12.21
N ASP A 16 22.89 28.90 11.26
CA ASP A 16 23.19 29.40 9.91
C ASP A 16 21.96 29.25 9.00
N PHE A 17 21.29 30.37 8.72
CA PHE A 17 20.18 30.45 7.76
C PHE A 17 20.58 31.05 6.40
N THR A 18 21.88 31.21 6.12
CA THR A 18 22.35 31.81 4.84
C THR A 18 21.87 31.04 3.62
N GLY A 19 21.65 29.72 3.74
CA GLY A 19 21.06 28.85 2.70
C GLY A 19 19.55 28.62 2.83
N GLY A 20 18.86 29.32 3.73
CA GLY A 20 17.45 29.14 4.02
C GLY A 20 16.54 29.70 2.93
N ALA A 21 15.78 28.83 2.25
CA ALA A 21 14.76 29.23 1.28
C ALA A 21 13.35 29.00 1.84
N ARG A 22 12.55 30.08 1.94
CA ARG A 22 11.15 29.99 2.39
C ARG A 22 10.36 29.10 1.44
N GLY A 23 9.69 28.09 1.99
CA GLY A 23 8.86 27.19 1.19
C GLY A 23 9.63 26.15 0.36
N LYS A 24 10.92 25.91 0.60
CA LYS A 24 11.74 24.89 -0.12
C LYS A 24 11.09 23.50 -0.23
N TYR A 25 10.25 23.14 0.73
CA TYR A 25 9.54 21.86 0.79
C TYR A 25 8.02 22.01 0.75
N ALA A 26 7.48 23.23 0.56
CA ALA A 26 6.05 23.51 0.65
C ALA A 26 5.23 22.70 -0.36
N ARG A 27 5.74 22.56 -1.59
CA ARG A 27 5.10 21.75 -2.64
C ARG A 27 5.04 20.26 -2.28
N ARG A 28 6.15 19.69 -1.78
CA ARG A 28 6.21 18.29 -1.32
C ARG A 28 5.37 18.02 -0.09
N TYR A 29 5.14 19.05 0.73
CA TYR A 29 4.22 18.96 1.86
C TYR A 29 2.76 18.89 1.38
N ALA A 30 2.39 19.72 0.39
CA ALA A 30 1.05 19.74 -0.20
C ALA A 30 0.71 18.47 -1.00
N GLU A 31 1.71 17.79 -1.56
CA GLU A 31 1.57 16.54 -2.31
C GLU A 31 1.35 15.30 -1.40
N GLY A 32 1.33 15.46 -0.08
CA GLY A 32 1.27 14.37 0.89
C GLY A 32 2.68 14.00 1.38
N THR A 33 2.88 14.04 2.69
CA THR A 33 4.16 14.34 3.33
C THR A 33 5.25 13.26 3.14
N ASN A 34 6.48 13.68 2.86
CA ASN A 34 7.72 12.88 2.97
C ASN A 34 8.22 12.68 4.42
N VAL A 35 7.48 13.16 5.43
CA VAL A 35 7.86 13.18 6.84
C VAL A 35 6.69 12.65 7.66
N VAL A 36 6.95 11.58 8.42
CA VAL A 36 5.95 10.95 9.29
C VAL A 36 6.50 11.02 10.71
N MET A 37 5.73 11.61 11.61
CA MET A 37 6.04 11.60 13.05
C MET A 37 5.58 10.27 13.63
N LEU A 38 6.48 9.56 14.30
CA LEU A 38 6.13 8.34 15.02
C LEU A 38 5.57 8.70 16.40
N ASP A 39 4.65 7.87 16.89
CA ASP A 39 4.20 7.99 18.27
C ASP A 39 5.37 7.75 19.25
N PRO A 40 5.36 8.36 20.46
CA PRO A 40 6.49 8.30 21.38
C PRO A 40 6.86 6.89 21.87
N ASP A 41 5.92 5.97 21.89
CA ASP A 41 6.14 4.56 22.19
C ASP A 41 6.81 3.82 21.01
N VAL A 42 6.36 4.05 19.79
CA VAL A 42 6.97 3.49 18.58
C VAL A 42 8.40 4.01 18.40
N ALA A 43 8.62 5.31 18.60
CA ALA A 43 9.95 5.93 18.50
C ALA A 43 10.94 5.39 19.55
N ARG A 44 10.47 4.93 20.72
CA ARG A 44 11.33 4.28 21.72
C ARG A 44 11.80 2.89 21.29
N VAL A 45 11.01 2.20 20.47
CA VAL A 45 11.33 0.86 19.96
C VAL A 45 12.24 0.95 18.73
N PHE A 46 12.03 1.95 17.88
CA PHE A 46 12.78 2.13 16.64
C PHE A 46 13.76 3.31 16.70
N PRO A 47 15.06 3.05 16.94
CA PRO A 47 16.05 4.11 17.17
C PRO A 47 16.42 4.89 15.91
N ASN A 48 16.17 4.36 14.70
CA ASN A 48 16.47 5.02 13.44
C ASN A 48 15.52 4.60 12.31
N ARG A 49 15.56 5.37 11.22
CA ARG A 49 14.71 5.17 10.03
C ARG A 49 14.99 3.86 9.29
N GLU A 50 16.23 3.37 9.33
CA GLU A 50 16.62 2.12 8.67
C GLU A 50 15.86 0.94 9.30
N SER A 51 15.82 0.86 10.63
CA SER A 51 15.10 -0.16 11.40
C SER A 51 13.59 -0.13 11.17
N VAL A 52 12.99 1.08 11.12
CA VAL A 52 11.56 1.25 10.77
C VAL A 52 11.29 0.69 9.37
N ASN A 53 12.07 1.11 8.38
CA ASN A 53 11.82 0.75 6.99
C ASN A 53 12.03 -0.74 6.72
N GLU A 54 13.02 -1.36 7.36
CA GLU A 54 13.26 -2.80 7.27
C GLU A 54 12.05 -3.58 7.82
N THR A 55 11.54 -3.18 8.98
CA THR A 55 10.39 -3.82 9.62
C THR A 55 9.14 -3.70 8.74
N LEU A 56 8.84 -2.51 8.22
CA LEU A 56 7.69 -2.29 7.35
C LEU A 56 7.80 -3.10 6.04
N ARG A 57 9.00 -3.26 5.48
CA ARG A 57 9.23 -4.12 4.30
C ARG A 57 8.99 -5.59 4.61
N ALA A 58 9.44 -6.08 5.77
CA ALA A 58 9.19 -7.46 6.19
C ALA A 58 7.68 -7.73 6.37
N VAL A 59 6.96 -6.80 7.00
CA VAL A 59 5.49 -6.87 7.14
C VAL A 59 4.81 -6.88 5.75
N ALA A 60 5.25 -6.01 4.84
CA ALA A 60 4.71 -5.97 3.48
C ALA A 60 4.89 -7.32 2.75
N GLN A 61 6.05 -7.98 2.91
CA GLN A 61 6.28 -9.30 2.32
C GLN A 61 5.30 -10.36 2.86
N ILE A 62 5.05 -10.36 4.16
CA ILE A 62 4.10 -11.28 4.80
C ILE A 62 2.70 -11.06 4.23
N VAL A 63 2.24 -9.81 4.14
CA VAL A 63 0.93 -9.46 3.56
C VAL A 63 0.83 -9.96 2.11
N GLN A 64 1.86 -9.72 1.29
CA GLN A 64 1.89 -10.18 -0.11
C GLN A 64 1.79 -11.71 -0.24
N ILE A 65 2.43 -12.46 0.66
CA ILE A 65 2.33 -13.93 0.67
C ILE A 65 0.90 -14.37 0.98
N GLN A 66 0.24 -13.73 1.94
CA GLN A 66 -1.15 -14.06 2.31
C GLN A 66 -2.12 -13.80 1.16
N GLU A 67 -1.99 -12.65 0.48
CA GLU A 67 -2.84 -12.31 -0.66
C GLU A 67 -2.67 -13.29 -1.83
N ARG A 68 -1.43 -13.71 -2.12
CA ARG A 68 -1.18 -14.77 -3.12
C ARG A 68 -1.81 -16.10 -2.73
N ARG A 69 -1.78 -16.48 -1.44
CA ARG A 69 -2.41 -17.72 -0.96
C ARG A 69 -3.93 -17.66 -1.08
N ARG A 70 -4.55 -16.54 -0.72
CA ARG A 70 -5.99 -16.29 -0.90
C ARG A 70 -6.39 -16.36 -2.37
N GLY A 71 -5.63 -15.73 -3.26
CA GLY A 71 -5.86 -15.79 -4.70
C GLY A 71 -5.75 -17.20 -5.30
N LYS A 72 -4.90 -18.07 -4.74
CA LYS A 72 -4.80 -19.48 -5.15
C LYS A 72 -5.95 -20.34 -4.62
N ALA A 73 -6.38 -20.12 -3.37
CA ALA A 73 -7.53 -20.81 -2.80
C ALA A 73 -8.81 -20.55 -3.63
N ASN A 74 -9.01 -19.31 -4.08
CA ASN A 74 -10.16 -18.93 -4.90
C ASN A 74 -10.11 -19.52 -6.33
N GLN A 75 -8.94 -19.90 -6.83
CA GLN A 75 -8.79 -20.55 -8.15
C GLN A 75 -9.01 -22.07 -8.09
N ALA A 76 -8.71 -22.71 -6.96
CA ALA A 76 -8.92 -24.16 -6.77
C ALA A 76 -10.40 -24.56 -6.64
N THR A 77 -11.30 -23.60 -6.38
CA THR A 77 -12.75 -23.83 -6.30
C THR A 77 -13.50 -23.54 -7.61
N ALA A 78 -12.79 -23.29 -8.72
CA ALA A 78 -13.46 -23.21 -10.01
C ALA A 78 -14.17 -24.56 -10.29
N PRO A 79 -15.50 -24.57 -10.52
CA PRO A 79 -16.21 -25.82 -10.74
C PRO A 79 -15.63 -26.48 -11.99
N ASP A 80 -15.31 -27.78 -11.86
CA ASP A 80 -14.92 -28.68 -12.94
C ASP A 80 -15.97 -28.61 -14.07
N ARG A 81 -15.77 -27.68 -15.00
CA ARG A 81 -16.55 -27.59 -16.24
C ARG A 81 -16.06 -28.69 -17.16
N ARG A 82 -16.38 -29.94 -16.84
CA ARG A 82 -16.29 -31.03 -17.82
C ARG A 82 -17.15 -30.62 -19.00
N PRO A 83 -16.62 -30.56 -20.23
CA PRO A 83 -17.47 -30.41 -21.38
C PRO A 83 -18.34 -31.66 -21.43
N VAL A 84 -19.65 -31.50 -21.23
CA VAL A 84 -20.63 -32.56 -21.45
C VAL A 84 -20.62 -32.79 -22.97
N ALA A 85 -19.76 -33.71 -23.41
CA ALA A 85 -19.65 -34.10 -24.81
C ALA A 85 -21.04 -34.53 -25.28
N GLY A 86 -21.54 -33.81 -26.29
CA GLY A 86 -22.90 -33.92 -26.78
C GLY A 86 -23.30 -35.37 -27.03
N ARG A 87 -24.35 -35.81 -26.34
CA ARG A 87 -25.17 -36.93 -26.77
C ARG A 87 -25.79 -36.53 -28.12
N LYS A 88 -25.14 -36.90 -29.23
CA LYS A 88 -25.82 -36.93 -30.52
C LYS A 88 -26.89 -38.01 -30.41
N GLU A 89 -28.14 -37.57 -30.30
CA GLU A 89 -29.31 -38.41 -30.47
C GLU A 89 -29.16 -39.14 -31.79
N ARG A 90 -29.07 -40.46 -31.67
CA ARG A 90 -29.14 -41.39 -32.78
C ARG A 90 -30.60 -41.45 -33.17
N GLU A 91 -31.01 -40.49 -34.00
CA GLU A 91 -32.34 -40.45 -34.57
C GLU A 91 -32.53 -41.71 -35.43
N GLN A 92 -33.67 -42.34 -35.19
CA GLN A 92 -33.92 -43.72 -35.48
C GLN A 92 -34.01 -43.95 -36.98
N SER A 93 -33.27 -44.95 -37.46
CA SER A 93 -33.73 -45.74 -38.58
C SER A 93 -35.12 -46.29 -38.23
N ARG A 94 -36.20 -45.82 -38.87
CA ARG A 94 -37.45 -46.55 -39.14
C ARG A 94 -38.54 -45.65 -39.78
N SER A 95 -38.43 -45.44 -41.09
CA SER A 95 -39.56 -45.52 -42.03
C SER A 95 -38.90 -45.59 -43.41
N GLY A 96 -38.72 -46.77 -44.00
CA GLY A 96 -39.83 -47.57 -44.51
C GLY A 96 -39.85 -47.35 -46.01
N GLY A 97 -39.02 -48.08 -46.75
CA GLY A 97 -39.23 -48.24 -48.17
C GLY A 97 -40.35 -49.22 -48.39
N VAL A 98 -41.41 -48.82 -49.10
CA VAL A 98 -42.15 -49.69 -50.03
C VAL A 98 -42.89 -48.78 -51.03
N ARG A 99 -42.65 -49.06 -52.32
CA ARG A 99 -43.37 -48.65 -53.55
C ARG A 99 -42.98 -47.32 -54.18
#